data_AF-A0A3G9G0X6-F1
#
_entry.id   AF-A0A3G9G0X6-F1
#
_cell.length_a   1.000
_cell.length_b   1.000
_cell.length_c   1.000
_cell.angle_alpha   90.00
_cell.angle_beta   90.00
_cell.angle_gamma   90.00
#
_symmetry.space_group_name_H-M   'P 1'
#
loop_
_entity.id
_entity.type
_entity.pdbx_description
1 polymer ?
#
loop_
_entity_poly.entity_id
_entity_poly.type
_entity_poly.pdbx_seq_one_letter_code
_entity_poly.pdbx_strand_id
1 'polypeptide(L)'
;MSAEEPSITEAILNAGFDISTCPVRDVMDHIGGKWSSLMLLVLSTKPHRFGELKRAVPDISQRMLTQTLRDLQRDGYISRHVFATVPPSVEYRLTPLGESLMPALRALVAWAVDNHPRIAEARQTFDAA
;
A
#
# COMPACT_ATOMS: atom_id res chain seq x y z
N MET A 1 -10.19 29.40 -21.35
CA MET A 1 -11.41 28.72 -20.89
C MET A 1 -10.95 27.39 -20.33
N SER A 2 -10.45 27.41 -19.08
CA SER A 2 -10.02 26.18 -18.41
C SER A 2 -11.27 25.43 -18.00
N ALA A 3 -11.47 24.23 -18.53
CA ALA A 3 -12.43 23.31 -17.94
C ALA A 3 -11.88 22.97 -16.55
N GLU A 4 -12.59 23.38 -15.49
CA GLU A 4 -12.35 22.85 -14.15
C GLU A 4 -12.57 21.34 -14.22
N GLU A 5 -11.50 20.57 -14.04
CA GLU A 5 -11.62 19.12 -13.87
C GLU A 5 -12.51 18.86 -12.64
N PRO A 6 -13.52 17.98 -12.73
CA PRO A 6 -14.38 17.69 -11.60
C PRO A 6 -13.54 17.25 -10.41
N SER A 7 -13.84 17.80 -9.23
CA SER A 7 -13.20 17.39 -7.98
C SER A 7 -13.28 15.88 -7.85
N ILE A 8 -12.23 15.22 -7.34
CA ILE A 8 -12.20 13.77 -7.11
C ILE A 8 -13.48 13.31 -6.38
N THR A 9 -13.98 14.13 -5.47
CA THR A 9 -15.24 13.89 -4.75
C THR A 9 -16.46 13.87 -5.67
N GLU A 10 -16.54 14.79 -6.63
CA GLU A 10 -17.64 14.84 -7.62
C GLU A 10 -17.52 13.69 -8.64
N ALA A 11 -16.31 13.32 -9.03
CA ALA A 11 -16.08 12.15 -9.89
C ALA A 11 -16.51 10.83 -9.19
N ILE A 12 -16.26 10.72 -7.88
CA ILE A 12 -16.70 9.58 -7.06
C ILE A 12 -18.24 9.54 -6.90
N LEU A 13 -18.89 10.71 -6.81
CA LEU A 13 -20.34 10.81 -6.58
C LEU A 13 -21.18 10.74 -7.85
N ASN A 14 -20.66 11.20 -9.00
CA ASN A 14 -21.41 11.33 -10.26
C ASN A 14 -21.37 10.08 -11.17
N ALA A 15 -20.43 9.15 -10.94
CA ALA A 15 -20.47 7.85 -11.59
C ALA A 15 -21.55 7.00 -10.92
N GLY A 16 -22.64 6.68 -11.64
CA GLY A 16 -23.72 5.81 -11.16
C GLY A 16 -23.16 4.60 -10.40
N PHE A 17 -23.29 4.64 -9.06
CA PHE A 17 -22.39 3.97 -8.13
C PHE A 17 -22.81 2.52 -7.92
N ASP A 18 -22.39 1.64 -8.82
CA ASP A 18 -22.31 0.21 -8.48
C ASP A 18 -21.06 -0.01 -7.61
N ILE A 19 -21.28 -0.07 -6.30
CA ILE A 19 -20.25 -0.38 -5.30
C ILE A 19 -19.46 -1.64 -5.66
N SER A 20 -20.10 -2.59 -6.36
CA SER A 20 -19.51 -3.88 -6.70
C SER A 20 -18.52 -3.83 -7.88
N THR A 21 -18.45 -2.70 -8.61
CA THR A 21 -17.53 -2.51 -9.76
C THR A 21 -16.68 -1.25 -9.65
N CYS A 22 -16.66 -0.59 -8.48
CA CYS A 22 -15.89 0.65 -8.28
C CYS A 22 -14.37 0.39 -8.34
N PRO A 23 -13.65 0.88 -9.37
CA PRO A 23 -12.21 0.60 -9.53
C PRO A 23 -11.37 1.25 -8.44
N VAL A 24 -11.84 2.34 -7.85
CA VAL A 24 -11.15 3.01 -6.73
C VAL A 24 -11.23 2.14 -5.47
N ARG A 25 -12.38 1.50 -5.20
CA ARG A 25 -12.55 0.62 -4.04
C ARG A 25 -11.62 -0.58 -4.11
N ASP A 26 -11.55 -1.23 -5.27
CA ASP A 26 -10.67 -2.39 -5.51
C ASP A 26 -9.21 -2.07 -5.17
N VAL A 27 -8.70 -0.96 -5.71
CA VAL A 27 -7.33 -0.47 -5.44
C VAL A 27 -7.14 -0.11 -3.96
N MET A 28 -8.10 0.56 -3.34
CA MET A 28 -8.02 0.98 -1.94
C MET A 28 -8.07 -0.20 -0.97
N ASP A 29 -8.85 -1.24 -1.26
CA ASP A 29 -8.93 -2.45 -0.44
C ASP A 29 -7.58 -3.20 -0.46
N HIS A 30 -6.89 -3.22 -1.60
CA HIS A 30 -5.57 -3.84 -1.73
C HIS A 30 -4.45 -3.04 -1.05
N ILE A 31 -4.39 -1.72 -1.27
CA ILE A 31 -3.34 -0.86 -0.70
C ILE A 31 -3.57 -0.62 0.81
N GLY A 32 -4.84 -0.48 1.21
CA GLY A 32 -5.27 -0.26 2.59
C GLY A 32 -5.14 -1.49 3.49
N GLY A 33 -4.86 -2.66 2.91
CA GLY A 33 -4.57 -3.87 3.66
C GLY A 33 -3.39 -3.69 4.63
N LYS A 34 -3.45 -4.37 5.78
CA LYS A 34 -2.47 -4.27 6.89
C LYS A 34 -1.00 -4.33 6.43
N TRP A 35 -0.70 -5.16 5.44
CA TRP A 35 0.66 -5.46 5.02
C TRP A 35 1.11 -4.74 3.75
N SER A 36 0.19 -4.45 2.82
CA SER A 36 0.52 -3.95 1.49
C SER A 36 1.24 -2.59 1.55
N SER A 37 0.66 -1.63 2.27
CA SER A 37 1.25 -0.31 2.49
C SER A 37 2.63 -0.40 3.17
N LEU A 38 2.79 -1.24 4.18
CA LEU A 38 4.08 -1.46 4.85
C LEU A 38 5.14 -2.03 3.88
N MET A 39 4.78 -3.01 3.05
CA MET A 39 5.69 -3.58 2.06
C MET A 39 6.11 -2.55 1.02
N LEU A 40 5.18 -1.74 0.51
CA LEU A 40 5.47 -0.66 -0.43
C LEU A 40 6.41 0.39 0.18
N LEU A 41 6.18 0.79 1.43
CA LEU A 41 7.06 1.72 2.15
C LEU A 41 8.47 1.15 2.31
N VAL A 42 8.62 -0.12 2.71
CA VAL A 42 9.93 -0.76 2.84
C VAL A 42 10.64 -0.86 1.49
N LEU A 43 9.93 -1.29 0.44
CA LEU A 43 10.47 -1.42 -0.92
C LEU A 43 10.82 -0.08 -1.57
N SER A 44 10.23 1.02 -1.12
CA SER A 44 10.55 2.38 -1.60
C SER A 44 11.95 2.86 -1.21
N THR A 45 12.64 2.15 -0.31
CA THR A 45 14.00 2.52 0.14
C THR A 45 15.09 1.92 -0.75
N LYS A 46 14.90 0.67 -1.18
CA LYS A 46 15.81 -0.10 -2.05
C LYS A 46 15.14 -1.42 -2.44
N PRO A 47 15.67 -2.17 -3.41
CA PRO A 47 15.34 -3.57 -3.56
C PRO A 47 15.67 -4.39 -2.32
N HIS A 48 14.82 -5.37 -2.00
CA HIS A 48 15.00 -6.26 -0.84
C HIS A 48 14.79 -7.73 -1.19
N ARG A 49 15.52 -8.60 -0.51
CA ARG A 49 15.29 -10.05 -0.50
C ARG A 49 14.14 -10.40 0.45
N PHE A 50 13.55 -11.57 0.26
CA PHE A 50 12.43 -12.05 1.10
C PHE A 50 12.77 -12.02 2.61
N GLY A 51 13.96 -12.48 2.99
CA GLY A 51 14.41 -12.48 4.39
C GLY A 51 14.70 -11.09 4.97
N GLU A 52 14.99 -10.09 4.13
CA GLU A 52 15.10 -8.70 4.57
C GLU A 52 13.70 -8.13 4.85
N LEU A 53 12.74 -8.35 3.94
CA LEU A 53 11.35 -7.94 4.10
C LEU A 53 10.70 -8.55 5.36
N LYS A 54 10.92 -9.84 5.60
CA LYS A 54 10.42 -10.54 6.79
C LYS A 54 10.98 -9.98 8.10
N ARG A 55 12.21 -9.48 8.09
CA ARG A 55 12.86 -8.85 9.25
C ARG A 55 12.39 -7.41 9.45
N ALA A 56 12.13 -6.68 8.36
CA ALA A 56 11.62 -5.31 8.42
C ALA A 56 10.20 -5.24 9.01
N VAL A 57 9.37 -6.28 8.79
CA VAL A 57 8.03 -6.39 9.36
C VAL A 57 7.94 -7.69 10.18
N PRO A 58 8.34 -7.68 11.45
CA PRO A 58 8.49 -8.92 12.23
C PRO A 58 7.17 -9.64 12.50
N ASP A 59 6.04 -8.92 12.59
CA ASP A 59 4.71 -9.46 12.92
C ASP A 59 3.96 -10.08 11.71
N ILE A 60 4.45 -9.92 10.47
CA ILE A 60 3.86 -10.61 9.31
C ILE A 60 4.25 -12.09 9.30
N SER A 61 3.32 -13.02 9.08
CA SER A 61 3.72 -14.43 8.91
C SER A 61 4.41 -14.64 7.56
N GLN A 62 5.21 -15.70 7.42
CA GLN A 62 5.83 -16.05 6.13
C GLN A 62 4.78 -16.26 5.03
N ARG A 63 3.69 -16.97 5.36
CA ARG A 63 2.55 -17.18 4.46
C ARG A 63 1.96 -15.85 3.99
N MET A 64 1.72 -14.92 4.92
CA MET A 64 1.16 -13.62 4.59
C MET A 64 2.13 -12.79 3.75
N LEU A 65 3.43 -12.80 4.05
CA LEU A 65 4.43 -12.10 3.24
C LEU A 65 4.45 -12.63 1.80
N THR A 66 4.42 -13.95 1.61
CA THR A 66 4.34 -14.55 0.27
C THR A 66 3.07 -14.10 -0.48
N GLN A 67 1.93 -14.09 0.21
CA GLN A 67 0.66 -13.67 -0.39
C GLN A 67 0.69 -12.19 -0.76
N THR A 68 1.09 -11.31 0.16
CA THR A 68 1.19 -9.87 -0.07
C THR A 68 2.13 -9.53 -1.23
N LEU A 69 3.31 -10.17 -1.32
CA LEU A 69 4.22 -9.93 -2.43
C LEU A 69 3.65 -10.43 -3.76
N ARG A 70 2.89 -11.52 -3.77
CA ARG A 70 2.22 -12.02 -4.97
C ARG A 70 1.13 -11.05 -5.43
N ASP A 71 0.33 -10.53 -4.52
CA ASP A 71 -0.77 -9.60 -4.83
C ASP A 71 -0.21 -8.26 -5.34
N LEU A 72 0.77 -7.69 -4.64
CA LEU A 72 1.45 -6.48 -5.10
C LEU A 72 2.14 -6.65 -6.46
N GLN A 73 2.63 -7.86 -6.78
CA GLN A 73 3.20 -8.16 -8.09
C GLN A 73 2.10 -8.28 -9.16
N ARG A 74 0.97 -8.91 -8.82
CA ARG A 74 -0.19 -9.04 -9.71
C ARG A 74 -0.76 -7.68 -10.09
N ASP A 75 -0.85 -6.77 -9.11
CA ASP A 75 -1.33 -5.39 -9.31
C ASP A 75 -0.30 -4.50 -10.01
N GLY A 76 0.92 -5.03 -10.25
CA GLY A 76 1.96 -4.34 -10.97
C GLY A 76 2.72 -3.30 -10.16
N TYR A 77 2.52 -3.20 -8.84
CA TYR A 77 3.26 -2.28 -7.97
C TYR A 77 4.71 -2.72 -7.75
N ILE A 78 4.97 -4.03 -7.76
CA ILE A 78 6.32 -4.58 -7.54
C ILE A 78 6.73 -5.55 -8.63
N SER A 79 8.03 -5.69 -8.84
CA SER A 79 8.61 -6.73 -9.69
C SER A 79 9.52 -7.65 -8.88
N ARG A 80 9.57 -8.92 -9.31
CA ARG A 80 10.42 -9.97 -8.73
C ARG A 80 11.55 -10.29 -9.71
N HIS A 81 12.79 -10.11 -9.30
CA HIS A 81 13.97 -10.44 -10.10
C HIS A 81 14.71 -11.63 -9.51
N VAL A 82 15.12 -12.58 -10.37
CA VAL A 82 15.89 -13.76 -9.97
C VAL A 82 17.31 -13.59 -10.49
N PHE A 83 18.28 -13.69 -9.60
CA PHE A 83 19.70 -13.65 -9.94
C PHE A 83 20.27 -15.07 -9.97
N ALA A 84 21.07 -15.35 -10.99
CA ALA A 84 21.79 -16.61 -11.16
C ALA A 84 23.03 -16.69 -10.24
N THR A 85 22.80 -16.65 -8.93
CA THR A 85 23.80 -16.86 -7.87
C THR A 85 23.80 -18.32 -7.40
N VAL A 86 24.77 -18.72 -6.57
CA VAL A 86 24.81 -20.04 -5.93
C VAL A 86 24.78 -19.86 -4.41
N PRO A 87 23.66 -20.18 -3.73
CA PRO A 87 22.34 -20.55 -4.27
C PRO A 87 21.61 -19.38 -4.94
N PRO A 88 20.63 -19.62 -5.84
CA PRO A 88 19.90 -18.56 -6.53
C PRO A 88 19.22 -17.59 -5.56
N SER A 89 19.30 -16.30 -5.86
CA SER A 89 18.72 -15.25 -5.02
C SER A 89 17.62 -14.47 -5.72
N VAL A 90 16.69 -13.96 -4.94
CA VAL A 90 15.51 -13.25 -5.42
C VAL A 90 15.41 -11.91 -4.73
N GLU A 91 15.15 -10.86 -5.51
CA GLU A 91 14.86 -9.53 -4.98
C GLU A 91 13.52 -9.01 -5.49
N TYR A 92 12.91 -8.17 -4.66
CA TYR A 92 11.68 -7.45 -4.94
C TYR A 92 12.00 -5.96 -4.99
N ARG A 93 11.38 -5.23 -5.91
CA ARG A 93 11.53 -3.78 -6.08
C ARG A 93 10.22 -3.16 -6.54
N LEU A 94 10.01 -1.88 -6.25
CA LEU A 94 8.92 -1.14 -6.86
C LEU A 94 9.08 -1.10 -8.40
N THR A 95 7.96 -1.11 -9.10
CA THR A 95 7.88 -0.76 -10.52
C THR A 95 7.67 0.75 -10.66
N PRO A 96 7.71 1.32 -11.88
CA PRO A 96 7.30 2.71 -12.10
C PRO A 96 5.89 3.02 -11.58
N LEU A 97 4.95 2.06 -11.67
CA LEU A 97 3.62 2.21 -11.11
C LEU A 97 3.66 2.28 -9.57
N GLY A 98 4.41 1.38 -8.92
CA GLY A 98 4.60 1.41 -7.47
C GLY A 98 5.26 2.70 -6.98
N GLU A 99 6.27 3.21 -7.69
CA GLU A 99 6.92 4.49 -7.36
C GLU A 99 5.95 5.66 -7.49
N SER A 100 5.09 5.65 -8.52
CA SER A 100 4.09 6.72 -8.73
C SER A 100 3.05 6.83 -7.61
N LEU A 101 2.79 5.74 -6.88
CA LEU A 101 1.90 5.71 -5.70
C LEU A 101 2.56 6.31 -4.45
N MET A 102 3.89 6.33 -4.37
CA MET A 102 4.59 6.69 -3.14
C MET A 102 4.30 8.09 -2.61
N PRO A 103 4.15 9.14 -3.42
CA PRO A 103 3.79 10.47 -2.90
C PRO A 103 2.47 10.47 -2.13
N ALA A 104 1.44 9.81 -2.66
CA ALA A 104 0.13 9.71 -2.00
C ALA A 104 0.22 8.88 -0.70
N LEU A 105 0.91 7.74 -0.75
CA LEU A 105 1.07 6.90 0.43
C LEU A 105 1.88 7.59 1.54
N ARG A 106 2.95 8.31 1.20
CA ARG A 106 3.75 9.08 2.17
C ARG A 106 2.96 10.22 2.79
N ALA A 107 2.12 10.92 2.02
CA ALA A 107 1.25 11.96 2.55
C ALA A 107 0.26 11.40 3.58
N LEU A 108 -0.36 10.24 3.27
CA LEU A 108 -1.26 9.56 4.20
C LEU A 108 -0.53 9.10 5.47
N VAL A 109 0.67 8.52 5.34
CA VAL A 109 1.48 8.09 6.48
C VAL A 109 1.87 9.27 7.37
N ALA A 110 2.31 10.39 6.79
CA ALA A 110 2.65 11.59 7.55
C ALA A 110 1.45 12.09 8.34
N TRP A 111 0.28 12.22 7.69
CA TRP A 111 -0.95 12.61 8.37
C TRP A 111 -1.32 11.65 9.50
N ALA A 112 -1.18 10.33 9.27
CA ALA A 112 -1.49 9.31 10.26
C ALA A 112 -0.56 9.40 11.49
N VAL A 113 0.73 9.66 11.29
CA VAL A 113 1.69 9.87 12.38
C VAL A 113 1.31 11.10 13.20
N ASP A 114 1.03 12.23 12.54
CA ASP A 114 0.70 13.49 13.21
C ASP A 114 -0.62 13.41 14.00
N ASN A 115 -1.57 12.60 13.54
CA ASN A 115 -2.91 12.50 14.13
C ASN A 115 -3.13 11.25 14.99
N HIS A 116 -2.15 10.34 15.06
CA HIS A 116 -2.27 9.12 15.87
C HIS A 116 -2.67 9.40 17.33
N PRO A 117 -2.10 10.39 18.04
CA PRO A 117 -2.52 10.69 19.42
C PRO A 117 -3.99 11.11 19.53
N ARG A 118 -4.47 11.94 18.59
CA ARG A 118 -5.86 12.41 18.55
C ARG A 118 -6.84 11.27 18.26
N ILE A 119 -6.46 10.34 17.38
CA ILE A 119 -7.25 9.13 17.09
C ILE A 119 -7.29 8.21 18.31
N ALA A 120 -6.17 8.06 19.03
CA ALA A 120 -6.11 7.25 20.24
C ALA A 120 -7.01 7.83 21.36
N GLU A 121 -6.97 9.14 21.58
CA GLU A 121 -7.85 9.84 22.53
C GLU A 121 -9.34 9.70 22.17
N ALA A 122 -9.68 9.84 20.88
CA ALA A 122 -11.05 9.65 20.42
C ALA A 122 -11.56 8.23 20.68
N ARG A 123 -10.72 7.21 20.47
CA ARG A 123 -11.06 5.81 20.79
C ARG A 123 -11.29 5.60 22.27
N GLN A 124 -10.39 6.11 23.12
CA GLN A 124 -10.54 6.01 24.58
C GLN A 124 -11.81 6.67 25.08
N THR A 125 -12.17 7.84 24.52
CA THR A 125 -13.40 8.56 24.87
C THR A 125 -14.64 7.75 24.50
N PHE A 126 -14.64 7.10 23.33
CA PHE A 126 -15.74 6.24 22.89
C PHE A 126 -15.87 4.97 23.75
N ASP A 127 -14.75 4.30 24.05
CA ASP A 127 -14.74 3.05 24.83
C ASP A 127 -15.11 3.27 26.31
N ALA A 128 -15.01 4.51 26.81
CA ALA A 128 -15.38 4.89 28.17
C ALA A 128 -16.84 5.37 28.32
N ALA A 129 -17.57 5.53 27.21
CA ALA A 129 -18.97 5.95 27.18
C ALA A 129 -19.93 4.75 27.26
#